data_AF-A0A1G9HX67-F1
#
_entry.id   AF-A0A1G9HX67-F1
#
_cell.length_a   1.000
_cell.length_b   1.000
_cell.length_c   1.000
_cell.angle_alpha   90.00
_cell.angle_beta   90.00
_cell.angle_gamma   90.00
#
_symmetry.space_group_name_H-M   'P 1'
#
loop_
_entity.id
_entity.type
_entity.pdbx_description
1 polymer ?
#
loop_
_entity_poly.entity_id
_entity_poly.type
_entity_poly.pdbx_seq_one_letter_code
_entity_poly.pdbx_strand_id
1 'polypeptide(L)'
;MDSDCRTEPKLRWRPFHFVWMLVGLFSAMLLAGCQSETSAQEEGPEPYQQEGTASYYANMLQGNAMSNGEPYRKDSLTAAHMLLPLGTKVAVTNLENDSTVTVEITDRGPYHSQRILDLSKAAARQLDMIDDGTASIRLEVIEPAAGYTVADSVAEDRVDKLTSN
;
A
#
# COMPACT_ATOMS: atom_id res chain seq x y z
N MET A 1 12.22 72.67 54.87
CA MET A 1 11.26 71.64 54.43
C MET A 1 10.58 72.17 53.18
N ASP A 2 10.83 71.75 51.97
CA ASP A 2 11.70 70.72 51.39
C ASP A 2 11.98 71.21 49.95
N SER A 3 13.24 71.34 49.52
CA SER A 3 14.02 70.28 48.85
C SER A 3 13.39 69.90 47.50
N ASP A 4 14.03 69.99 46.34
CA ASP A 4 15.34 70.49 45.96
C ASP A 4 15.35 70.71 44.43
N CYS A 5 16.33 71.51 44.00
CA CYS A 5 16.99 71.59 42.70
C CYS A 5 17.09 70.23 41.95
N ARG A 6 17.37 70.09 40.65
CA ARG A 6 17.88 70.96 39.58
C ARG A 6 17.91 70.12 38.29
N THR A 7 17.64 70.79 37.18
CA THR A 7 18.39 70.80 35.90
C THR A 7 19.11 69.54 35.37
N GLU A 8 18.69 69.16 34.14
CA GLU A 8 19.50 68.92 32.92
C GLU A 8 20.54 67.77 32.95
N PRO A 9 21.12 67.30 31.81
CA PRO A 9 20.86 67.59 30.40
C PRO A 9 20.69 66.32 29.51
N LYS A 10 20.26 66.56 28.27
CA LYS A 10 20.36 65.64 27.13
C LYS A 10 21.82 65.43 26.74
N LEU A 11 22.28 64.19 26.52
CA LEU A 11 23.44 63.95 25.66
C LEU A 11 23.51 62.55 25.03
N ARG A 12 23.51 62.58 23.69
CA ARG A 12 24.29 61.81 22.71
C ARG A 12 24.35 60.28 22.76
N TRP A 13 23.90 59.73 21.62
CA TRP A 13 24.33 58.49 20.98
C TRP A 13 25.84 58.20 21.07
N ARG A 14 26.21 56.91 21.12
CA ARG A 14 26.92 56.20 20.02
C ARG A 14 27.12 54.69 20.24
N PRO A 15 27.34 53.92 19.14
CA PRO A 15 27.40 52.44 19.06
C PRO A 15 28.82 51.91 19.32
N PHE A 16 29.05 50.60 19.08
CA PHE A 16 30.26 49.76 19.29
C PHE A 16 30.20 48.94 20.59
N HIS A 17 29.69 47.70 20.59
CA HIS A 17 30.44 46.48 20.24
C HIS A 17 31.93 46.59 20.55
N PHE A 18 32.38 46.08 21.70
CA PHE A 18 33.49 45.12 21.77
C PHE A 18 33.81 44.78 23.24
N VAL A 19 33.77 43.49 23.54
CA VAL A 19 34.75 42.81 24.40
C VAL A 19 34.71 43.16 25.89
N TRP A 20 33.90 42.42 26.64
CA TRP A 20 34.15 41.87 27.99
C TRP A 20 33.17 40.69 28.11
N MET A 21 33.49 39.46 27.73
CA MET A 21 34.43 38.55 28.41
C MET A 21 34.11 38.38 29.91
N LEU A 22 33.07 37.60 30.19
CA LEU A 22 32.89 36.78 31.40
C LEU A 22 32.08 35.55 30.96
N VAL A 23 32.70 34.53 30.36
CA VAL A 23 33.18 33.36 31.08
C VAL A 23 32.14 32.87 32.11
N GLY A 24 31.42 31.80 31.75
CA GLY A 24 30.98 30.83 32.77
C GLY A 24 29.51 30.47 32.89
N LEU A 25 28.61 30.78 31.96
CA LEU A 25 27.19 30.36 32.09
C LEU A 25 26.46 30.06 30.77
N PHE A 26 27.18 29.63 29.74
CA PHE A 26 26.59 28.97 28.56
C PHE A 26 27.33 27.65 28.30
N SER A 27 27.65 26.95 29.38
CA SER A 27 27.95 25.52 29.35
C SER A 27 26.60 24.80 29.32
N ALA A 28 26.46 23.83 28.41
CA ALA A 28 25.28 23.02 28.13
C ALA A 28 24.23 23.62 27.18
N MET A 29 24.64 23.92 25.95
CA MET A 29 23.73 23.83 24.80
C MET A 29 24.42 23.10 23.64
N LEU A 30 25.04 21.96 23.96
CA LEU A 30 25.39 20.91 23.01
C LEU A 30 24.30 19.84 23.11
N LEU A 31 23.97 19.26 21.96
CA LEU A 31 22.95 18.23 21.69
C LEU A 31 21.59 18.77 21.19
N ALA A 32 21.62 19.56 20.12
CA ALA A 32 20.61 19.39 19.08
C ALA A 32 20.96 18.09 18.32
N GLY A 33 20.67 16.95 18.94
CA GLY A 33 20.65 15.67 18.25
C GLY A 33 19.45 15.68 17.31
N CYS A 34 19.69 15.57 16.00
CA CYS A 34 18.64 15.16 15.08
C CYS A 34 18.14 13.80 15.57
N GLN A 35 16.99 13.77 16.22
CA GLN A 35 16.23 12.55 16.38
C GLN A 35 15.68 12.24 14.99
N SER A 36 16.49 11.57 14.16
CA SER A 36 15.96 10.83 13.04
C SER A 36 15.13 9.71 13.64
N GLU A 37 13.82 9.94 13.73
CA GLU A 37 12.87 8.87 13.96
C GLU A 37 12.93 7.98 12.73
N THR A 38 13.84 7.00 12.76
CA THR A 38 13.66 5.78 11.97
C THR A 38 12.39 5.18 12.55
N SER A 39 11.26 5.45 11.89
CA SER A 39 10.10 4.60 12.00
C SER A 39 10.58 3.23 11.51
N ALA A 40 10.93 2.37 12.45
CA ALA A 40 11.04 0.94 12.19
C ALA A 40 9.62 0.51 11.81
N GLN A 41 9.33 0.60 10.51
CA GLN A 41 8.20 -0.06 9.90
C GLN A 41 8.42 -1.54 10.23
N GLU A 42 7.54 -2.13 11.04
CA GLU A 42 7.48 -3.58 11.17
C GLU A 42 7.34 -4.12 9.76
N GLU A 43 8.44 -4.58 9.16
CA GLU A 43 8.41 -5.33 7.91
C GLU A 43 7.79 -6.68 8.24
N GLY A 44 6.46 -6.68 8.29
CA GLY A 44 5.68 -7.89 8.14
C GLY A 44 6.04 -8.55 6.82
N PRO A 45 5.74 -9.85 6.67
CA PRO A 45 5.96 -10.55 5.40
C PRO A 45 5.34 -9.76 4.26
N GLU A 46 6.14 -9.48 3.22
CA GLU A 46 5.69 -8.83 2.00
C GLU A 46 4.45 -9.55 1.45
N PRO A 47 3.37 -8.83 1.09
CA PRO A 47 2.15 -9.43 0.59
C PRO A 47 2.44 -10.23 -0.69
N TYR A 48 1.76 -11.37 -0.85
CA TYR A 48 1.90 -12.19 -2.06
C TYR A 48 1.57 -11.39 -3.31
N GLN A 49 2.45 -11.45 -4.32
CA GLN A 49 2.25 -10.81 -5.61
C GLN A 49 2.48 -11.80 -6.76
N GLN A 50 1.73 -11.64 -7.84
CA GLN A 50 1.88 -12.42 -9.05
C GLN A 50 1.57 -11.57 -10.28
N GLU A 51 2.40 -11.68 -11.31
CA GLU A 51 2.15 -11.09 -12.62
C GLU A 51 1.74 -12.16 -13.64
N GLY A 52 0.90 -11.77 -14.59
CA GLY A 52 0.46 -12.68 -15.65
C GLY A 52 -0.67 -12.11 -16.48
N THR A 53 -1.30 -12.96 -17.29
CA THR A 53 -2.43 -12.56 -18.13
C THR A 53 -3.75 -12.78 -17.39
N ALA A 54 -4.66 -11.80 -17.46
CA ALA A 54 -6.04 -11.94 -17.02
C ALA A 54 -7.00 -11.97 -18.22
N SER A 55 -8.15 -12.62 -18.05
CA SER A 55 -9.32 -12.42 -18.91
C SER A 55 -10.55 -12.08 -18.07
N TYR A 56 -11.74 -12.09 -18.68
CA TYR A 56 -12.98 -11.92 -17.95
C TYR A 56 -14.06 -12.91 -18.39
N TYR A 57 -15.01 -13.17 -17.51
CA TYR A 57 -16.10 -14.11 -17.75
C TYR A 57 -17.05 -13.69 -18.88
N ALA A 58 -17.43 -14.67 -19.70
CA ALA A 58 -18.46 -14.50 -20.70
C ALA A 58 -19.83 -14.17 -20.08
N ASN A 59 -20.64 -13.37 -20.78
CA ASN A 59 -21.98 -12.96 -20.30
C ASN A 59 -22.90 -14.14 -19.98
N MET A 60 -22.71 -15.28 -20.67
CA MET A 60 -23.54 -16.48 -20.51
C MET A 60 -23.40 -17.16 -19.14
N LEU A 61 -22.34 -16.86 -18.39
CA LEU A 61 -22.10 -17.45 -17.07
C LEU A 61 -22.95 -16.80 -15.97
N GLN A 62 -23.63 -15.69 -16.26
CA GLN A 62 -24.47 -14.97 -15.30
C GLN A 62 -25.46 -15.92 -14.60
N GLY A 63 -25.41 -15.98 -13.27
CA GLY A 63 -26.28 -16.82 -12.45
C GLY A 63 -25.79 -18.26 -12.25
N ASN A 64 -24.71 -18.69 -12.89
CA ASN A 64 -24.10 -19.99 -12.61
C ASN A 64 -23.47 -20.01 -11.23
N ALA A 65 -23.51 -21.15 -10.54
CA ALA A 65 -22.83 -21.31 -9.27
C ALA A 65 -21.31 -21.23 -9.44
N MET A 66 -20.66 -20.43 -8.58
CA MET A 66 -19.21 -20.36 -8.45
C MET A 66 -18.71 -21.37 -7.40
N SER A 67 -17.39 -21.57 -7.29
CA SER A 67 -16.79 -22.50 -6.33
C SER A 67 -17.06 -22.14 -4.86
N ASN A 68 -17.39 -20.87 -4.54
CA ASN A 68 -17.84 -20.47 -3.21
C ASN A 68 -19.33 -20.81 -2.94
N GLY A 69 -20.05 -21.35 -3.93
CA GLY A 69 -21.47 -21.70 -3.85
C GLY A 69 -22.42 -20.56 -4.25
N GLU A 70 -21.93 -19.33 -4.37
CA GLU A 70 -22.76 -18.17 -4.73
C GLU A 70 -22.93 -18.04 -6.25
N PRO A 71 -24.08 -17.58 -6.75
CA PRO A 71 -24.27 -17.33 -8.18
C PRO A 71 -23.38 -16.19 -8.70
N TYR A 72 -22.73 -16.39 -9.85
CA TYR A 72 -21.95 -15.36 -10.52
C TYR A 72 -22.84 -14.17 -10.91
N ARG A 73 -22.35 -12.97 -10.60
CA ARG A 73 -22.95 -11.71 -11.00
C ARG A 73 -21.92 -10.86 -11.73
N LYS A 74 -22.19 -10.55 -12.99
CA LYS A 74 -21.33 -9.74 -13.86
C LYS A 74 -21.05 -8.32 -13.34
N ASP A 75 -21.91 -7.83 -12.44
CA ASP A 75 -21.85 -6.49 -11.88
C ASP A 75 -21.13 -6.44 -10.51
N SER A 76 -20.72 -7.60 -9.98
CA SER A 76 -19.89 -7.70 -8.77
C SER A 76 -18.42 -7.54 -9.09
N LEU A 77 -17.59 -7.22 -8.08
CA LEU A 77 -16.13 -7.18 -8.17
C LEU A 77 -15.52 -8.47 -7.67
N THR A 78 -15.62 -9.52 -8.48
CA THR A 78 -15.11 -10.86 -8.15
C THR A 78 -14.18 -11.41 -9.23
N ALA A 79 -13.44 -12.46 -8.89
CA ALA A 79 -12.55 -13.17 -9.80
C ALA A 79 -12.44 -14.67 -9.49
N ALA A 80 -11.97 -15.44 -10.47
CA ALA A 80 -11.43 -16.79 -10.29
C ALA A 80 -9.91 -16.76 -10.19
N HIS A 81 -9.38 -17.59 -9.29
CA HIS A 81 -7.94 -17.85 -9.18
C HIS A 81 -7.69 -19.34 -8.86
N MET A 82 -6.53 -19.87 -9.30
CA MET A 82 -6.22 -21.30 -9.14
C MET A 82 -5.98 -21.69 -7.69
N LEU A 83 -5.11 -20.94 -6.99
CA LEU A 83 -4.57 -21.34 -5.68
C LEU A 83 -5.15 -20.55 -4.51
N LEU A 84 -5.12 -19.21 -4.60
CA LEU A 84 -5.62 -18.32 -3.54
C LEU A 84 -6.93 -18.79 -2.89
N PRO A 85 -7.01 -18.82 -1.55
CA PRO A 85 -8.24 -19.21 -0.84
C PRO A 85 -9.44 -18.37 -1.27
N LEU A 86 -10.62 -18.99 -1.32
CA LEU A 86 -11.87 -18.28 -1.59
C LEU A 86 -12.13 -17.27 -0.47
N GLY A 87 -12.56 -16.06 -0.83
CA GLY A 87 -12.73 -14.92 0.08
C GLY A 87 -11.49 -14.04 0.23
N THR A 88 -10.37 -14.41 -0.38
CA THR A 88 -9.18 -13.54 -0.45
C THR A 88 -9.51 -12.30 -1.27
N LYS A 89 -9.12 -11.12 -0.80
CA LYS A 89 -9.19 -9.89 -1.58
C LYS A 89 -7.83 -9.55 -2.16
N VAL A 90 -7.85 -9.18 -3.42
CA VAL A 90 -6.65 -8.85 -4.19
C VAL A 90 -6.84 -7.51 -4.89
N ALA A 91 -5.78 -6.71 -4.90
CA ALA A 91 -5.66 -5.58 -5.81
C ALA A 91 -5.11 -6.08 -7.14
N VAL A 92 -5.77 -5.72 -8.24
CA VAL A 92 -5.37 -6.09 -9.59
C VAL A 92 -5.08 -4.82 -10.35
N THR A 93 -3.87 -4.71 -10.87
CA THR A 93 -3.42 -3.56 -11.66
C THR A 93 -3.19 -3.99 -13.10
N ASN A 94 -3.80 -3.28 -14.04
CA ASN A 94 -3.49 -3.43 -15.46
C ASN A 94 -2.17 -2.70 -15.76
N LEU A 95 -1.17 -3.45 -16.23
CA LEU A 95 0.19 -2.94 -16.46
C LEU A 95 0.31 -2.02 -17.69
N GLU A 96 -0.71 -1.97 -18.53
CA GLU A 96 -0.71 -1.16 -19.75
C GLU A 96 -1.19 0.27 -19.49
N ASN A 97 -2.04 0.46 -18.49
CA ASN A 97 -2.69 1.76 -18.20
C ASN A 97 -2.66 2.16 -16.71
N ASP A 98 -2.01 1.37 -15.85
CA ASP A 98 -1.89 1.56 -14.40
C ASP A 98 -3.23 1.64 -13.63
N SER A 99 -4.33 1.20 -14.23
CA SER A 99 -5.64 1.16 -13.57
C SER A 99 -5.67 -0.01 -12.58
N THR A 100 -6.21 0.23 -11.38
CA THR A 100 -6.29 -0.79 -10.32
C THR A 100 -7.73 -1.01 -9.86
N VAL A 101 -8.09 -2.27 -9.62
CA VAL A 101 -9.38 -2.66 -9.02
C VAL A 101 -9.15 -3.69 -7.92
N THR A 102 -9.91 -3.57 -6.84
CA THR A 102 -9.95 -4.60 -5.79
C THR A 102 -11.06 -5.60 -6.09
N VAL A 103 -10.73 -6.88 -6.07
CA VAL A 103 -11.69 -7.98 -6.29
C VAL A 103 -11.57 -9.05 -5.22
N GLU A 104 -12.66 -9.77 -4.99
CA GLU A 104 -12.69 -10.95 -4.13
C GLU A 104 -12.58 -12.24 -4.96
N ILE A 105 -11.76 -13.19 -4.51
CA ILE A 105 -11.65 -14.51 -5.11
C ILE A 105 -12.86 -15.34 -4.71
N THR A 106 -13.79 -15.58 -5.63
CA THR A 106 -15.03 -16.32 -5.37
C THR A 106 -15.12 -17.64 -6.12
N ASP A 107 -14.20 -17.87 -7.06
CA ASP A 107 -14.24 -19.04 -7.93
C ASP A 107 -12.84 -19.60 -8.19
N ARG A 108 -12.78 -20.77 -8.83
CA ARG A 108 -11.54 -21.49 -9.12
C ARG A 108 -11.26 -21.57 -10.62
N GLY A 109 -9.97 -21.64 -10.94
CA GLY A 109 -9.46 -21.61 -12.30
C GLY A 109 -8.69 -20.32 -12.59
N PRO A 110 -8.26 -20.09 -13.85
CA PRO A 110 -8.46 -20.94 -15.03
C PRO A 110 -7.45 -22.10 -15.13
N TYR A 111 -7.90 -23.33 -15.41
CA TYR A 111 -7.08 -24.55 -15.31
C TYR A 111 -6.27 -24.94 -16.56
N HIS A 112 -6.62 -24.41 -17.73
CA HIS A 112 -6.07 -24.87 -19.02
C HIS A 112 -5.50 -23.74 -19.88
N SER A 113 -5.22 -22.59 -19.27
CA SER A 113 -4.69 -21.42 -19.96
C SER A 113 -3.43 -20.91 -19.26
N GLN A 114 -2.62 -20.15 -19.98
CA GLN A 114 -1.50 -19.39 -19.39
C GLN A 114 -1.97 -18.17 -18.56
N ARG A 115 -3.29 -18.01 -18.37
CA ARG A 115 -3.86 -16.93 -17.56
C ARG A 115 -3.81 -17.29 -16.08
N ILE A 116 -3.65 -16.27 -15.25
CA ILE A 116 -3.60 -16.40 -13.80
C ILE A 116 -4.93 -16.01 -13.14
N LEU A 117 -5.78 -15.26 -13.85
CA LEU A 117 -6.99 -14.67 -13.27
C LEU A 117 -8.11 -14.53 -14.33
N ASP A 118 -9.34 -14.88 -13.95
CA ASP A 118 -10.54 -14.57 -14.74
C ASP A 118 -11.45 -13.63 -13.94
N LEU A 119 -11.60 -12.40 -14.41
CA LEU A 119 -12.32 -11.32 -13.74
C LEU A 119 -13.83 -11.32 -14.06
N SER A 120 -14.60 -10.74 -13.14
CA SER A 120 -15.96 -10.29 -13.43
C SER A 120 -15.98 -9.18 -14.50
N LYS A 121 -17.09 -9.07 -15.23
CA LYS A 121 -17.25 -8.05 -16.27
C LYS A 121 -17.24 -6.61 -15.72
N ALA A 122 -17.63 -6.39 -14.48
CA ALA A 122 -17.51 -5.09 -13.84
C ALA A 122 -16.05 -4.74 -13.51
N ALA A 123 -15.26 -5.68 -12.98
CA ALA A 123 -13.84 -5.46 -12.72
C ALA A 123 -13.06 -5.21 -14.02
N ALA A 124 -13.32 -6.00 -15.07
CA ALA A 124 -12.71 -5.80 -16.38
C ALA A 124 -13.04 -4.44 -17.02
N ARG A 125 -14.24 -3.90 -16.77
CA ARG A 125 -14.59 -2.53 -17.16
C ARG A 125 -13.77 -1.48 -16.42
N GLN A 126 -13.49 -1.68 -15.13
CA GLN A 126 -12.69 -0.72 -14.35
C GLN A 126 -11.21 -0.76 -14.72
N LEU A 127 -10.72 -1.90 -15.21
CA LEU A 127 -9.35 -2.05 -15.72
C LEU A 127 -9.18 -1.64 -17.18
N ASP A 128 -10.25 -1.21 -17.83
CA ASP A 128 -10.26 -0.83 -19.24
C ASP A 128 -9.72 -1.93 -20.17
N MET A 129 -10.15 -3.17 -19.95
CA MET A 129 -9.70 -4.36 -20.71
C MET A 129 -10.83 -5.08 -21.46
N ILE A 130 -12.00 -4.44 -21.58
CA ILE A 130 -13.18 -5.07 -22.20
C ILE A 130 -12.97 -5.29 -23.69
N ASP A 131 -12.39 -4.30 -24.37
CA ASP A 131 -12.24 -4.31 -25.82
C ASP A 131 -11.15 -5.29 -26.27
N ASP A 132 -10.06 -5.39 -25.50
CA ASP A 132 -8.96 -6.32 -25.77
C ASP A 132 -9.27 -7.77 -25.35
N GLY A 133 -10.21 -7.97 -24.42
CA GLY A 133 -10.59 -9.30 -23.93
C GLY A 133 -9.65 -9.85 -22.86
N THR A 134 -8.37 -9.49 -22.92
CA THR A 134 -7.31 -9.89 -22.00
C THR A 134 -6.38 -8.73 -21.68
N ALA A 135 -5.69 -8.77 -20.54
CA ALA A 135 -4.72 -7.75 -20.15
C ALA A 135 -3.54 -8.37 -19.40
N SER A 136 -2.38 -7.73 -19.51
CA SER A 136 -1.23 -8.01 -18.63
C SER A 136 -1.47 -7.35 -17.28
N ILE A 137 -1.46 -8.13 -16.21
CA ILE A 137 -1.80 -7.65 -14.86
C ILE A 137 -0.72 -7.97 -13.84
N ARG A 138 -0.70 -7.17 -12.77
CA ARG A 138 -0.13 -7.53 -11.47
C ARG A 138 -1.25 -7.70 -10.46
N LEU A 139 -1.22 -8.80 -9.73
CA LEU A 139 -2.11 -9.10 -8.62
C LEU A 139 -1.34 -9.02 -7.31
N GLU A 140 -1.93 -8.42 -6.28
CA GLU A 140 -1.37 -8.29 -4.94
C GLU A 140 -2.43 -8.65 -3.89
N VAL A 141 -2.10 -9.52 -2.93
CA VAL A 141 -3.02 -9.88 -1.84
C VAL A 141 -3.07 -8.75 -0.82
N ILE A 142 -4.26 -8.17 -0.65
CA ILE A 142 -4.49 -7.09 0.33
C ILE A 142 -5.14 -7.59 1.62
N GLU A 143 -5.95 -8.66 1.53
CA GLU A 143 -6.63 -9.26 2.67
C GLU A 143 -6.76 -10.78 2.43
N PRO A 144 -6.14 -11.64 3.25
CA PRO A 144 -6.30 -13.08 3.11
C PRO A 144 -7.72 -13.50 3.50
N ALA A 145 -8.17 -14.64 3.00
CA ALA A 145 -9.45 -15.22 3.41
C ALA A 145 -9.52 -15.45 4.93
N ALA A 146 -10.73 -15.37 5.49
CA ALA A 146 -10.93 -15.58 6.92
C ALA A 146 -10.42 -16.97 7.35
N GLY A 147 -9.56 -16.99 8.38
CA GLY A 147 -8.94 -18.22 8.88
C GLY A 147 -7.64 -18.61 8.16
N TYR A 148 -7.15 -17.79 7.23
CA TYR A 148 -5.86 -17.97 6.56
C TYR A 148 -4.92 -16.81 6.95
N THR A 149 -3.70 -17.10 7.40
CA THR A 149 -2.74 -16.05 7.77
C THR A 149 -1.75 -15.78 6.64
N VAL A 150 -1.15 -14.58 6.62
CA VAL A 150 -0.12 -14.22 5.63
C VAL A 150 1.08 -15.20 5.70
N ALA A 151 1.36 -15.77 6.87
CA ALA A 151 2.37 -16.80 7.05
C ALA A 151 2.03 -18.11 6.32
N ASP A 152 0.74 -18.45 6.20
CA ASP A 152 0.28 -19.64 5.47
C ASP A 152 0.42 -19.45 3.96
N SER A 153 0.16 -18.25 3.42
CA SER A 153 0.38 -17.95 1.98
C SER A 153 1.84 -18.03 1.56
N VAL A 154 2.76 -17.68 2.47
CA VAL A 154 4.21 -17.71 2.20
C VAL A 154 4.76 -19.15 2.29
N ALA A 155 4.11 -20.02 3.08
CA ALA A 155 4.51 -21.41 3.20
C ALA A 155 4.35 -22.18 1.87
N GLU A 156 3.36 -21.83 1.04
CA GLU A 156 3.12 -22.48 -0.26
C GLU A 156 4.19 -22.08 -1.31
N ASP A 157 4.59 -20.80 -1.39
CA ASP A 157 5.71 -20.36 -2.27
C ASP A 157 7.05 -21.04 -1.89
N ARG A 158 7.23 -21.38 -0.60
CA ARG A 158 8.42 -22.11 -0.15
C ARG A 158 8.38 -23.60 -0.50
N VAL A 159 7.20 -24.22 -0.57
CA VAL A 159 7.05 -25.63 -0.94
C VAL A 159 7.35 -25.83 -2.43
N ASP A 160 6.89 -24.94 -3.31
CA ASP A 160 7.12 -25.03 -4.75
C ASP A 160 8.61 -24.86 -5.12
N LYS A 161 9.34 -24.00 -4.39
CA LYS A 161 10.80 -23.86 -4.54
C LYS A 161 11.60 -25.06 -4.02
N LEU A 162 11.00 -25.91 -3.17
CA LEU A 162 11.65 -27.11 -2.62
C LEU A 162 11.33 -28.38 -3.41
N THR A 163 10.23 -28.43 -4.15
CA THR A 163 9.83 -29.60 -4.95
C THR A 163 10.30 -29.58 -6.40
N SER A 164 10.96 -28.49 -6.83
CA SER A 164 11.46 -28.31 -8.20
C SER A 164 12.97 -28.62 -8.35
N ASN A 165 13.46 -29.68 -7.70
CA ASN A 165 14.85 -30.16 -7.82
C ASN A 165 14.92 -31.65 -8.14
#